data_AF-A0A3N0Y566-F1
#
_entry.id   AF-A0A3N0Y566-F1
#
_cell.length_a   1.000
_cell.length_b   1.000
_cell.length_c   1.000
_cell.angle_alpha   90.00
_cell.angle_beta   90.00
_cell.angle_gamma   90.00
#
_symmetry.space_group_name_H-M   'P 1'
#
loop_
_entity.id
_entity.type
_entity.pdbx_description
1 polymer ?
#
loop_
_entity_poly.entity_id
_entity_poly.type
_entity_poly.pdbx_seq_one_letter_code
_entity_poly.pdbx_strand_id
1 'polypeptide(L)'
;MDSRGTNFITAFPENIAVYYKKTINLLKITTLHPNTTVNVTSIATGIGIVDNKESLSNGTILTVNLTKEDEEYQFISSNKSFRITSDKNITVLSVSGWEGRFQSHVVQPEQNLGMVYQVPALNYTKIATSFSPLITSEGRFLSFRLMIINAMDKFNNVTIKQVDERGQGKADNITLGPYKLFQIQINGTVSEINAMDKVAVLLTHPCFDSKNCSCNMVVNQLKPPVSVDEKIPARFLVPPIFSAKQLLVTTNQPFKVCQGLCNNSNGILVQNSTDILPLFPNFTNASVISTNMHVSLQLISPGLILDLIPTSMFSGCYLLGFNSLRSGALVIANTSRTDGVKINDQPLPSDIKWNVLNGTKYSWALVEAQEIGTIWHPTSKIGVYMIELLESNNIYGSPAVAINMDPDRNGCLVTPEMFVLGKDEMSWFMSRNYCLENADQLARFVAKDTLDKMASNMTHQEPTEGWIGLRRGLYTAEWYWKNEDNFPSTVNFTYWEDGQPEKPEKGLCASVSLDPKKKFMWKSARCCSKKKPVCYNTPKYLTYRDTAIL
;
A
#
# COMPACT_ATOMS: atom_id res chain seq x y z
N MET A 1 3.59 -2.04 5.14
CA MET A 1 2.22 -1.82 5.62
C MET A 1 1.30 -1.99 4.44
N ASP A 2 0.18 -2.68 4.62
CA ASP A 2 -0.83 -2.87 3.59
C ASP A 2 -1.60 -1.57 3.42
N SER A 3 -1.51 -0.91 2.26
CA SER A 3 -2.15 0.38 2.00
C SER A 3 -3.62 0.25 1.60
N ARG A 4 -4.16 -0.97 1.54
CA ARG A 4 -5.57 -1.25 1.25
C ARG A 4 -6.39 -1.16 2.53
N GLY A 5 -7.55 -0.52 2.49
CA GLY A 5 -8.43 -0.42 3.66
C GLY A 5 -9.81 0.14 3.33
N THR A 6 -10.63 0.32 4.36
CA THR A 6 -12.02 0.78 4.25
C THR A 6 -12.27 2.15 4.87
N ASN A 7 -11.34 2.68 5.67
CA ASN A 7 -11.45 3.97 6.33
C ASN A 7 -10.12 4.72 6.20
N PHE A 8 -10.19 5.97 5.75
CA PHE A 8 -9.05 6.85 5.57
C PHE A 8 -9.40 8.26 6.03
N ILE A 9 -8.39 9.00 6.44
CA ILE A 9 -8.50 10.42 6.75
C ILE A 9 -7.28 11.18 6.24
N THR A 10 -7.51 12.35 5.65
CA THR A 10 -6.45 13.22 5.15
C THR A 10 -6.90 14.68 5.13
N ALA A 11 -5.97 15.57 4.81
CA ALA A 11 -6.21 16.99 4.64
C ALA A 11 -5.21 17.56 3.62
N PHE A 12 -5.51 18.73 3.09
CA PHE A 12 -4.70 19.39 2.07
C PHE A 12 -4.06 20.64 2.66
N PRO A 13 -2.72 20.71 2.73
CA PRO A 13 -2.04 21.93 3.18
C PRO A 13 -2.13 23.01 2.10
N GLU A 14 -1.92 24.26 2.53
CA GLU A 14 -1.77 25.40 1.63
C GLU A 14 -0.75 25.13 0.50
N ASN A 15 -1.22 25.27 -0.72
CA ASN A 15 -0.39 25.25 -1.92
C ASN A 15 0.03 26.70 -2.25
N ILE A 16 1.23 27.10 -1.82
CA ILE A 16 1.75 28.46 -2.05
C ILE A 16 2.29 28.57 -3.47
N ALA A 17 1.35 28.66 -4.41
CA ALA A 17 1.59 29.00 -5.79
C ALA A 17 1.34 30.50 -5.99
N VAL A 18 1.92 31.38 -5.16
CA VAL A 18 1.63 32.84 -5.15
C VAL A 18 1.75 33.50 -6.54
N TYR A 19 2.55 32.91 -7.44
CA TYR A 19 2.74 33.38 -8.82
C TYR A 19 1.86 32.67 -9.86
N TYR A 20 1.15 31.61 -9.51
CA TYR A 20 0.44 30.74 -10.46
C TYR A 20 -1.07 30.74 -10.20
N LYS A 21 -1.83 30.81 -11.29
CA LYS A 21 -3.27 31.10 -11.24
C LYS A 21 -4.15 29.90 -10.86
N LYS A 22 -3.63 28.66 -10.88
CA LYS A 22 -4.43 27.45 -10.68
C LYS A 22 -3.63 26.37 -9.93
N THR A 23 -4.01 26.11 -8.68
CA THR A 23 -3.56 24.95 -7.91
C THR A 23 -4.51 23.77 -8.15
N ILE A 24 -4.00 22.55 -7.95
CA ILE A 24 -4.74 21.31 -8.10
C ILE A 24 -4.58 20.51 -6.81
N ASN A 25 -5.69 20.14 -6.20
CA ASN A 25 -5.77 19.16 -5.12
C ASN A 25 -6.79 18.11 -5.54
N LEU A 26 -6.40 16.84 -5.52
CA LEU A 26 -7.31 15.76 -5.83
C LEU A 26 -7.03 14.51 -5.02
N LEU A 27 -8.08 13.72 -4.82
CA LEU A 27 -8.00 12.36 -4.31
C LEU A 27 -8.26 11.40 -5.46
N LYS A 28 -7.37 10.43 -5.65
CA LYS A 28 -7.61 9.27 -6.52
C LYS A 28 -7.91 8.06 -5.66
N ILE A 29 -9.11 7.53 -5.81
CA ILE A 29 -9.59 6.38 -5.05
C ILE A 29 -9.78 5.23 -6.02
N THR A 30 -9.06 4.13 -5.81
CA THR A 30 -9.13 2.95 -6.67
C THR A 30 -9.91 1.83 -5.98
N THR A 31 -10.96 1.35 -6.65
CA THR A 31 -11.72 0.18 -6.21
C THR A 31 -10.97 -1.10 -6.56
N LEU A 32 -10.86 -2.02 -5.59
CA LEU A 32 -10.16 -3.29 -5.80
C LEU A 32 -11.12 -4.47 -6.03
N HIS A 33 -12.42 -4.24 -5.83
CA HIS A 33 -13.47 -5.24 -5.95
C HIS A 33 -14.66 -4.65 -6.70
N PRO A 34 -15.44 -5.48 -7.41
CA PRO A 34 -16.70 -5.04 -7.99
C PRO A 34 -17.74 -4.76 -6.90
N ASN A 35 -18.72 -3.95 -7.24
CA ASN A 35 -19.78 -3.47 -6.38
C ASN A 35 -19.25 -2.83 -5.10
N THR A 36 -18.23 -2.01 -5.24
CA THR A 36 -17.66 -1.23 -4.12
C THR A 36 -18.36 0.13 -4.08
N THR A 37 -18.82 0.51 -2.89
CA THR A 37 -19.37 1.82 -2.60
C THR A 37 -18.34 2.64 -1.85
N VAL A 38 -18.17 3.90 -2.26
CA VAL A 38 -17.20 4.84 -1.68
C VAL A 38 -17.93 6.11 -1.29
N ASN A 39 -17.68 6.59 -0.08
CA ASN A 39 -18.15 7.88 0.41
C ASN A 39 -16.96 8.76 0.77
N VAL A 40 -16.95 9.99 0.26
CA VAL A 40 -15.97 11.03 0.61
C VAL A 40 -16.70 12.16 1.31
N THR A 41 -16.43 12.39 2.59
CA THR A 41 -17.11 13.40 3.41
C THR A 41 -16.15 14.51 3.81
N SER A 42 -16.52 15.77 3.55
CA SER A 42 -15.83 16.94 4.11
C SER A 42 -16.32 17.21 5.53
N ILE A 43 -15.40 17.31 6.49
CA ILE A 43 -15.75 17.60 7.90
C ILE A 43 -16.20 19.07 8.06
N ALA A 44 -15.85 19.94 7.11
CA ALA A 44 -16.24 21.35 7.16
C ALA A 44 -17.72 21.56 6.88
N THR A 45 -18.25 20.86 5.87
CA THR A 45 -19.65 20.97 5.45
C THR A 45 -20.53 19.86 6.02
N GLY A 46 -19.95 18.73 6.42
CA GLY A 46 -20.68 17.51 6.77
C GLY A 46 -21.36 16.83 5.57
N ILE A 47 -21.10 17.34 4.35
CA ILE A 47 -21.71 16.86 3.11
C ILE A 47 -20.79 15.82 2.47
N GLY A 48 -21.38 14.70 2.02
CA GLY A 48 -20.72 13.74 1.15
C GLY A 48 -20.47 14.38 -0.22
N ILE A 49 -19.20 14.55 -0.58
CA ILE A 49 -18.73 15.06 -1.88
C ILE A 49 -19.02 14.01 -2.97
N VAL A 50 -18.83 12.74 -2.63
CA VAL A 50 -19.15 11.60 -3.49
C VAL A 50 -19.92 10.59 -2.66
N ASP A 51 -21.13 10.25 -3.10
CA ASP A 51 -21.93 9.14 -2.58
C ASP A 51 -22.39 8.29 -3.78
N ASN A 52 -21.56 7.33 -4.16
CA ASN A 52 -21.89 6.43 -5.26
C ASN A 52 -22.81 5.32 -4.76
N LYS A 53 -24.12 5.57 -4.85
CA LYS A 53 -25.15 4.54 -4.66
C LYS A 53 -25.09 3.45 -5.73
N GLU A 54 -24.46 3.74 -6.87
CA GLU A 54 -24.22 2.77 -7.92
C GLU A 54 -22.94 1.96 -7.67
N SER A 55 -23.06 0.65 -7.87
CA SER A 55 -22.02 -0.34 -7.64
C SER A 55 -20.89 -0.20 -8.68
N LEU A 56 -19.70 0.22 -8.23
CA LEU A 56 -18.54 0.41 -9.12
C LEU A 56 -17.88 -0.91 -9.52
N SER A 57 -17.34 -0.99 -10.73
CA SER A 57 -16.53 -2.12 -11.16
C SER A 57 -15.17 -2.19 -10.44
N ASN A 58 -14.52 -3.35 -10.49
CA ASN A 58 -13.13 -3.51 -10.06
C ASN A 58 -12.19 -2.69 -10.97
N GLY A 59 -11.19 -2.03 -10.37
CA GLY A 59 -10.17 -1.26 -11.08
C GLY A 59 -10.63 0.12 -11.53
N THR A 60 -11.81 0.57 -11.10
CA THR A 60 -12.30 1.93 -11.36
C THR A 60 -11.57 2.92 -10.46
N ILE A 61 -11.12 4.02 -11.05
CA ILE A 61 -10.57 5.15 -10.31
C ILE A 61 -11.61 6.26 -10.25
N LEU A 62 -11.95 6.64 -9.04
CA LEU A 62 -12.70 7.86 -8.76
C LEU A 62 -11.70 8.99 -8.52
N THR A 63 -11.84 10.09 -9.25
CA THR A 63 -11.06 11.30 -9.00
C THR A 63 -11.97 12.34 -8.36
N VAL A 64 -11.64 12.78 -7.15
CA VAL A 64 -12.34 13.85 -6.45
C VAL A 64 -11.49 15.11 -6.53
N ASN A 65 -11.99 16.12 -7.23
CA ASN A 65 -11.32 17.42 -7.33
C ASN A 65 -11.72 18.28 -6.14
N LEU A 66 -10.72 18.87 -5.48
CA LEU A 66 -10.91 19.77 -4.35
C LEU A 66 -10.54 21.20 -4.77
N THR A 67 -11.17 22.17 -4.12
CA THR A 67 -10.97 23.58 -4.44
C THR A 67 -9.90 24.19 -3.53
N LYS A 68 -9.59 25.47 -3.75
CA LYS A 68 -8.61 26.18 -2.90
C LYS A 68 -9.15 26.42 -1.50
N GLU A 69 -10.47 26.53 -1.35
CA GLU A 69 -11.15 26.74 -0.07
C GLU A 69 -10.99 25.54 0.87
N ASP A 70 -10.73 24.35 0.31
CA ASP A 70 -10.49 23.11 1.03
C ASP A 70 -9.08 23.04 1.66
N GLU A 71 -8.14 23.90 1.24
CA GLU A 71 -6.77 23.93 1.77
C GLU A 71 -6.70 24.54 3.18
N GLU A 72 -5.84 23.98 4.04
CA GLU A 72 -5.53 24.54 5.35
C GLU A 72 -4.28 25.42 5.33
N TYR A 73 -4.45 26.68 5.70
CA TYR A 73 -3.39 27.69 5.77
C TYR A 73 -3.24 28.33 7.16
N GLN A 74 -4.19 28.10 8.06
CA GLN A 74 -4.19 28.64 9.42
C GLN A 74 -3.46 27.70 10.39
N PHE A 75 -2.98 28.26 11.50
CA PHE A 75 -2.27 27.53 12.56
C PHE A 75 -3.15 27.33 13.80
N ILE A 76 -4.40 26.97 13.56
CA ILE A 76 -5.42 26.74 14.60
C ILE A 76 -6.18 25.42 14.35
N SER A 77 -7.06 25.06 15.26
CA SER A 77 -7.93 23.89 15.05
C SER A 77 -8.90 24.15 13.90
N SER A 78 -9.06 23.15 13.03
CA SER A 78 -9.82 23.25 11.80
C SER A 78 -10.61 21.98 11.51
N ASN A 79 -11.65 22.14 10.70
CA ASN A 79 -12.50 21.10 10.15
C ASN A 79 -12.21 20.82 8.66
N LYS A 80 -11.11 21.34 8.10
CA LYS A 80 -10.70 21.11 6.70
C LYS A 80 -10.01 19.75 6.50
N SER A 81 -10.66 18.70 6.95
CA SER A 81 -10.25 17.31 6.77
C SER A 81 -11.30 16.55 5.97
N PHE A 82 -10.85 15.47 5.35
CA PHE A 82 -11.66 14.61 4.50
C PHE A 82 -11.62 13.19 5.04
N ARG A 83 -12.80 12.62 5.23
CA ARG A 83 -12.96 11.21 5.58
C ARG A 83 -13.37 10.44 4.32
N ILE A 84 -12.68 9.35 4.05
CA ILE A 84 -13.00 8.44 2.94
C ILE A 84 -13.38 7.09 3.54
N THR A 85 -14.58 6.61 3.25
CA THR A 85 -15.05 5.31 3.71
C THR A 85 -15.53 4.44 2.56
N SER A 86 -15.44 3.13 2.75
CA SER A 86 -15.92 2.15 1.78
C SER A 86 -16.39 0.86 2.46
N ASP A 87 -17.29 0.13 1.82
CA ASP A 87 -17.75 -1.19 2.23
C ASP A 87 -16.70 -2.28 1.97
N LYS A 88 -15.74 -2.04 1.07
CA LYS A 88 -14.67 -2.96 0.68
C LYS A 88 -13.32 -2.26 0.63
N ASN A 89 -12.25 -3.05 0.56
CA ASN A 89 -10.90 -2.52 0.49
C ASN A 89 -10.71 -1.68 -0.78
N ILE A 90 -10.25 -0.45 -0.59
CA ILE A 90 -9.83 0.51 -1.61
C ILE A 90 -8.40 0.98 -1.35
N THR A 91 -7.82 1.71 -2.29
CA THR A 91 -6.58 2.47 -2.08
C THR A 91 -6.80 3.94 -2.38
N VAL A 92 -6.14 4.82 -1.62
CA VAL A 92 -6.31 6.27 -1.75
C VAL A 92 -4.96 6.95 -1.98
N LEU A 93 -4.87 7.72 -3.06
CA LEU A 93 -3.72 8.57 -3.39
C LEU A 93 -4.15 10.03 -3.29
N SER A 94 -3.43 10.82 -2.50
CA SER A 94 -3.59 12.28 -2.47
C SER A 94 -2.58 12.91 -3.40
N VAL A 95 -3.03 13.89 -4.19
CA VAL A 95 -2.22 14.61 -5.16
C VAL A 95 -2.44 16.10 -4.97
N SER A 96 -1.35 16.85 -4.82
CA SER A 96 -1.34 18.31 -4.72
C SER A 96 -0.26 18.89 -5.62
N GLY A 97 -0.55 20.00 -6.29
CA GLY A 97 0.43 20.60 -7.20
C GLY A 97 -0.12 21.71 -8.10
N TRP A 98 0.64 22.05 -9.13
CA TRP A 98 0.27 23.00 -10.19
C TRP A 98 1.09 22.75 -11.46
N GLU A 99 0.54 23.05 -12.66
CA GLU A 99 1.18 22.96 -14.00
C GLU A 99 2.35 21.95 -14.16
N GLY A 100 2.04 20.66 -14.09
CA GLY A 100 3.04 19.59 -14.32
C GLY A 100 3.99 19.32 -13.14
N ARG A 101 3.75 19.96 -11.99
CA ARG A 101 4.50 19.78 -10.74
C ARG A 101 3.56 19.24 -9.67
N PHE A 102 3.36 17.92 -9.65
CA PHE A 102 2.52 17.29 -8.65
C PHE A 102 3.36 16.51 -7.65
N GLN A 103 2.96 16.63 -6.39
CA GLN A 103 3.38 15.73 -5.33
C GLN A 103 2.21 14.79 -5.04
N SER A 104 2.49 13.50 -5.13
CA SER A 104 1.56 12.45 -4.71
C SER A 104 2.05 11.79 -3.43
N HIS A 105 1.13 11.32 -2.59
CA HIS A 105 1.46 10.41 -1.50
C HIS A 105 0.29 9.45 -1.24
N VAL A 106 0.65 8.25 -0.80
CA VAL A 106 -0.32 7.21 -0.43
C VAL A 106 -0.93 7.57 0.91
N VAL A 107 -2.24 7.81 0.93
CA VAL A 107 -2.99 8.05 2.16
C VAL A 107 -3.12 6.72 2.88
N GLN A 108 -2.57 6.64 4.09
CA GLN A 108 -2.61 5.42 4.87
C GLN A 108 -4.01 5.16 5.45
N PRO A 109 -4.52 3.93 5.37
CA PRO A 109 -5.80 3.57 5.98
C PRO A 109 -5.70 3.57 7.51
N GLU A 110 -6.84 3.68 8.19
CA GLU A 110 -6.94 3.84 9.64
C GLU A 110 -6.22 2.72 10.42
N GLN A 111 -6.13 1.50 9.90
CA GLN A 111 -5.39 0.42 10.55
C GLN A 111 -3.86 0.63 10.58
N ASN A 112 -3.32 1.49 9.71
CA ASN A 112 -1.90 1.83 9.67
C ASN A 112 -1.58 3.10 10.45
N LEU A 113 -2.60 3.79 10.98
CA LEU A 113 -2.42 4.96 11.85
C LEU A 113 -2.05 4.53 13.26
N GLY A 114 -1.31 5.39 13.96
CA GLY A 114 -0.84 5.13 15.31
C GLY A 114 -1.20 6.24 16.29
N MET A 115 -0.78 6.03 17.52
CA MET A 115 -0.90 7.00 18.62
C MET A 115 0.39 7.80 18.81
N VAL A 116 1.53 7.24 18.40
CA VAL A 116 2.85 7.86 18.59
C VAL A 116 3.49 8.08 17.23
N TYR A 117 4.05 9.28 17.01
CA TYR A 117 4.79 9.62 15.81
C TYR A 117 6.08 10.32 16.19
N GLN A 118 7.18 9.88 15.58
CA GLN A 118 8.48 10.54 15.69
C GLN A 118 8.56 11.61 14.62
N VAL A 119 8.85 12.84 15.03
CA VAL A 119 8.87 14.01 14.15
C VAL A 119 10.33 14.34 13.81
N PRO A 120 10.69 14.38 12.53
CA PRO A 120 12.05 14.71 12.12
C PRO A 120 12.43 16.15 12.48
N ALA A 121 13.68 16.37 12.90
CA ALA A 121 14.18 17.68 13.32
C ALA A 121 14.47 18.60 12.12
N LEU A 122 13.42 18.99 11.40
CA LEU A 122 13.52 19.74 10.16
C LEU A 122 13.65 21.25 10.44
N ASN A 123 14.83 21.78 10.10
CA ASN A 123 15.07 23.21 10.04
C ASN A 123 15.38 23.59 8.59
N TYR A 124 14.42 24.23 7.91
CA TYR A 124 14.57 24.55 6.49
C TYR A 124 15.81 25.39 6.21
N THR A 125 16.14 26.37 7.06
CA THR A 125 17.34 27.19 6.88
C THR A 125 18.63 26.35 6.88
N LYS A 126 18.74 25.38 7.80
CA LYS A 126 19.88 24.44 7.85
C LYS A 126 19.90 23.48 6.63
N ILE A 127 18.73 23.09 6.13
CA ILE A 127 18.61 22.20 4.96
C ILE A 127 18.95 22.96 3.66
N ALA A 128 18.41 24.16 3.48
CA ALA A 128 18.60 24.99 2.29
C ALA A 128 20.06 25.38 2.08
N THR A 129 20.79 25.76 3.14
CA THR A 129 22.24 26.05 3.05
C THR A 129 23.06 24.82 2.61
N SER A 130 22.60 23.60 2.92
CA SER A 130 23.24 22.38 2.44
C SER A 130 23.02 22.12 0.94
N PHE A 131 21.94 22.65 0.36
CA PHE A 131 21.62 22.48 -1.06
C PHE A 131 22.41 23.44 -1.95
N SER A 132 22.72 24.63 -1.44
CA SER A 132 23.57 25.61 -2.13
C SER A 132 24.26 26.53 -1.12
N PRO A 133 25.61 26.59 -1.12
CA PRO A 133 26.37 27.47 -0.23
C PRO A 133 26.22 28.96 -0.58
N LEU A 134 25.63 29.29 -1.74
CA LEU A 134 25.35 30.67 -2.17
C LEU A 134 24.10 31.26 -1.50
N ILE A 135 23.30 30.44 -0.81
CA ILE A 135 22.13 30.91 -0.06
C ILE A 135 22.60 31.52 1.26
N THR A 136 22.50 32.84 1.39
CA THR A 136 22.80 33.54 2.64
C THR A 136 21.70 33.26 3.68
N SER A 137 22.10 33.11 4.95
CA SER A 137 21.19 32.86 6.08
C SER A 137 20.23 34.02 6.40
N GLU A 138 20.24 35.10 5.61
CA GLU A 138 19.40 36.29 5.77
C GLU A 138 18.03 36.18 5.05
N GLY A 139 17.84 35.15 4.21
CA GLY A 139 16.55 34.89 3.58
C GLY A 139 15.47 34.42 4.58
N ARG A 140 14.30 35.07 4.60
CA ARG A 140 13.14 34.57 5.35
C ARG A 140 12.56 33.36 4.62
N PHE A 141 12.91 32.16 5.08
CA PHE A 141 12.32 30.92 4.59
C PHE A 141 11.03 30.59 5.34
N LEU A 142 10.13 29.89 4.65
CA LEU A 142 8.95 29.32 5.28
C LEU A 142 9.36 28.14 6.16
N SER A 143 8.63 27.95 7.25
CA SER A 143 8.81 26.81 8.13
C SER A 143 8.08 25.59 7.57
N PHE A 144 8.59 24.40 7.89
CA PHE A 144 7.81 23.18 7.78
C PHE A 144 6.57 23.27 8.66
N ARG A 145 5.53 22.53 8.28
CA ARG A 145 4.27 22.46 9.00
C ARG A 145 3.95 21.00 9.33
N LEU A 146 3.32 20.80 10.47
CA LEU A 146 2.70 19.52 10.82
C LEU A 146 1.20 19.72 10.91
N MET A 147 0.47 18.85 10.21
CA MET A 147 -0.98 18.71 10.38
C MET A 147 -1.25 17.43 11.14
N ILE A 148 -1.89 17.55 12.31
CA ILE A 148 -2.29 16.44 13.15
C ILE A 148 -3.80 16.30 13.02
N ILE A 149 -4.27 15.18 12.49
CA ILE A 149 -5.67 14.93 12.19
C ILE A 149 -6.17 13.80 13.09
N ASN A 150 -7.23 14.05 13.85
CA ASN A 150 -7.86 13.01 14.64
C ASN A 150 -8.54 12.00 13.72
N ALA A 151 -8.23 10.70 13.85
CA ALA A 151 -8.85 9.68 13.01
C ALA A 151 -10.16 9.12 13.60
N MET A 152 -10.53 9.56 14.81
CA MET A 152 -11.60 8.95 15.59
C MET A 152 -12.85 9.82 15.67
N ASP A 153 -14.01 9.16 15.82
CA ASP A 153 -15.31 9.81 16.06
C ASP A 153 -15.53 10.22 17.53
N LYS A 154 -14.48 10.73 18.17
CA LYS A 154 -14.52 11.17 19.57
C LYS A 154 -13.42 12.19 19.82
N PHE A 155 -13.51 12.90 20.93
CA PHE A 155 -12.42 13.78 21.35
C PHE A 155 -11.15 12.98 21.61
N ASN A 156 -10.01 13.51 21.16
CA ASN A 156 -8.70 12.90 21.30
C ASN A 156 -7.71 13.94 21.84
N ASN A 157 -7.05 13.62 22.94
CA ASN A 157 -6.02 14.49 23.52
C ASN A 157 -4.68 14.13 22.89
N VAL A 158 -3.96 15.17 22.46
CA VAL A 158 -2.67 15.05 21.81
C VAL A 158 -1.64 15.90 22.54
N THR A 159 -0.53 15.28 22.90
CA THR A 159 0.65 15.90 23.48
C THR A 159 1.73 16.04 22.41
N ILE A 160 2.18 17.27 22.19
CA ILE A 160 3.25 17.63 21.26
C ILE A 160 4.51 17.88 22.08
N LYS A 161 5.49 16.97 21.98
CA LYS A 161 6.77 17.09 22.69
C LYS A 161 7.76 17.89 21.84
N GLN A 162 8.33 18.91 22.46
CA GLN A 162 9.39 19.76 21.93
C GLN A 162 10.66 19.57 22.76
N VAL A 163 11.80 19.53 22.09
CA VAL A 163 13.12 19.50 22.72
C VAL A 163 13.92 20.65 22.11
N ASP A 164 14.46 21.53 22.95
CA ASP A 164 15.30 22.63 22.49
C ASP A 164 16.75 22.18 22.24
N GLU A 165 17.58 23.05 21.68
CA GLU A 165 19.00 22.75 21.41
C GLU A 165 19.82 22.48 22.69
N ARG A 166 19.29 22.80 23.89
CA ARG A 166 19.90 22.55 25.20
C ARG A 166 19.40 21.25 25.84
N GLY A 167 18.53 20.49 25.15
CA GLY A 167 17.95 19.25 25.65
C GLY A 167 16.83 19.44 26.68
N GLN A 168 16.33 20.67 26.86
CA GLN A 168 15.16 20.93 27.71
C GLN A 168 13.88 20.58 26.96
N GLY A 169 13.10 19.69 27.59
CA GLY A 169 11.81 19.25 27.06
C GLY A 169 10.67 20.21 27.44
N LYS A 170 9.85 20.58 26.46
CA LYS A 170 8.55 21.24 26.64
C LYS A 170 7.46 20.35 26.04
N ALA A 171 6.26 20.35 26.62
CA ALA A 171 5.12 19.65 26.06
C ALA A 171 3.92 20.59 25.96
N ASP A 172 3.29 20.64 24.81
CA ASP A 172 2.04 21.36 24.57
C ASP A 172 0.91 20.34 24.40
N ASN A 173 -0.21 20.54 25.10
CA ASN A 173 -1.37 19.66 25.03
C ASN A 173 -2.50 20.33 24.26
N ILE A 174 -3.10 19.59 23.33
CA ILE A 174 -4.27 20.02 22.56
C ILE A 174 -5.36 18.96 22.65
N THR A 175 -6.62 19.38 22.47
CA THR A 175 -7.75 18.47 22.34
C THR A 175 -8.35 18.63 20.95
N LEU A 176 -8.37 17.54 20.19
CA LEU A 176 -8.96 17.48 18.86
C LEU A 176 -10.37 16.92 18.97
N GLY A 177 -11.34 17.61 18.36
CA GLY A 177 -12.68 17.07 18.17
C GLY A 177 -12.71 15.92 17.15
N PRO A 178 -13.86 15.25 17.00
CA PRO A 178 -14.03 14.18 16.00
C PRO A 178 -13.59 14.61 14.61
N TYR A 179 -12.68 13.86 14.01
CA TYR A 179 -12.12 14.09 12.66
C TYR A 179 -11.47 15.45 12.41
N LYS A 180 -11.35 16.33 13.41
CA LYS A 180 -10.75 17.65 13.26
C LYS A 180 -9.23 17.56 13.17
N LEU A 181 -8.64 18.59 12.59
CA LEU A 181 -7.20 18.74 12.48
C LEU A 181 -6.69 19.95 13.27
N PHE A 182 -5.38 19.94 13.53
CA PHE A 182 -4.64 21.06 14.06
C PHE A 182 -3.31 21.18 13.33
N GLN A 183 -2.99 22.39 12.87
CA GLN A 183 -1.76 22.68 12.13
C GLN A 183 -0.80 23.53 12.96
N ILE A 184 0.48 23.16 12.99
CA ILE A 184 1.55 23.92 13.64
C ILE A 184 2.73 24.16 12.71
N GLN A 185 3.48 25.22 12.97
CA GLN A 185 4.80 25.41 12.37
C GLN A 185 5.85 24.67 13.19
N ILE A 186 6.83 24.07 12.51
CA ILE A 186 7.98 23.43 13.14
C ILE A 186 9.29 24.05 12.65
N ASN A 187 10.24 24.15 13.56
CA ASN A 187 11.58 24.72 13.33
C ASN A 187 12.70 23.75 13.76
N GLY A 188 12.37 22.46 13.84
CA GLY A 188 13.27 21.38 14.27
C GLY A 188 13.21 21.05 15.77
N THR A 189 12.36 21.72 16.56
CA THR A 189 12.24 21.44 18.00
C THR A 189 11.22 20.34 18.33
N VAL A 190 10.18 20.15 17.50
CA VAL A 190 9.18 19.10 17.72
C VAL A 190 9.83 17.74 17.46
N SER A 191 9.76 16.87 18.46
CA SER A 191 10.42 15.55 18.44
C SER A 191 9.41 14.40 18.36
N GLU A 192 8.26 14.54 19.02
CA GLU A 192 7.28 13.46 19.10
C GLU A 192 5.85 14.01 19.24
N ILE A 193 4.90 13.29 18.65
CA ILE A 193 3.47 13.48 18.86
C ILE A 193 2.95 12.22 19.56
N ASN A 194 2.24 12.40 20.68
CA ASN A 194 1.60 11.33 21.43
C ASN A 194 0.11 11.63 21.61
N ALA A 195 -0.75 10.77 21.10
CA ALA A 195 -2.19 10.88 21.16
C ALA A 195 -2.80 9.74 21.99
N MET A 196 -3.97 9.96 22.60
CA MET A 196 -4.68 8.89 23.33
C MET A 196 -5.33 7.86 22.40
N ASP A 197 -5.58 8.23 21.16
CA ASP A 197 -6.14 7.37 20.12
C ASP A 197 -5.53 7.74 18.75
N LYS A 198 -5.87 6.98 17.70
CA LYS A 198 -5.24 7.10 16.38
C LYS A 198 -5.34 8.51 15.79
N VAL A 199 -4.22 8.98 15.24
CA VAL A 199 -4.14 10.23 14.48
C VAL A 199 -3.41 10.01 13.17
N ALA A 200 -3.69 10.83 12.15
CA ALA A 200 -2.84 10.96 10.98
C ALA A 200 -1.95 12.20 11.13
N VAL A 201 -0.67 12.09 10.75
CA VAL A 201 0.28 13.21 10.83
C VAL A 201 0.87 13.47 9.45
N LEU A 202 0.62 14.66 8.91
CA LEU A 202 1.18 15.10 7.64
C LEU A 202 2.29 16.12 7.90
N LEU A 203 3.47 15.85 7.36
CA LEU A 203 4.58 16.77 7.27
C LEU A 203 4.51 17.49 5.92
N THR A 204 4.47 18.82 5.96
CA THR A 204 4.27 19.61 4.75
C THR A 204 5.21 20.80 4.70
N HIS A 205 5.59 21.18 3.47
CA HIS A 205 6.29 22.42 3.22
C HIS A 205 5.73 23.04 1.95
N PRO A 206 5.25 24.29 1.99
CA PRO A 206 4.59 24.90 0.83
C PRO A 206 5.56 25.21 -0.34
N CYS A 207 6.87 25.24 -0.10
CA CYS A 207 7.86 25.66 -1.10
C CYS A 207 9.27 25.07 -0.85
N PHE A 208 9.52 23.81 -1.21
CA PHE A 208 10.73 23.04 -0.86
C PHE A 208 11.75 22.86 -2.01
N ASP A 209 11.90 23.76 -2.98
CA ASP A 209 12.85 23.56 -4.12
C ASP A 209 13.84 24.72 -4.29
N SER A 210 13.38 25.96 -4.15
CA SER A 210 14.13 27.25 -4.16
C SER A 210 15.37 27.34 -5.07
N LYS A 211 15.45 26.57 -6.16
CA LYS A 211 16.42 26.75 -7.25
C LYS A 211 15.74 27.52 -8.37
N ASN A 212 16.38 28.56 -8.89
CA ASN A 212 15.88 29.35 -10.03
C ASN A 212 14.44 29.91 -9.83
N CYS A 213 14.10 30.34 -8.61
CA CYS A 213 12.75 30.81 -8.26
C CYS A 213 11.64 29.74 -8.48
N SER A 214 11.99 28.45 -8.53
CA SER A 214 11.01 27.36 -8.51
C SER A 214 10.48 27.15 -7.09
N CYS A 215 9.19 26.85 -6.99
CA CYS A 215 8.52 26.58 -5.73
C CYS A 215 7.66 25.32 -5.88
N ASN A 216 8.05 24.25 -5.19
CA ASN A 216 7.34 22.98 -5.21
C ASN A 216 6.98 22.59 -3.79
N MET A 217 5.70 22.32 -3.56
CA MET A 217 5.25 21.87 -2.26
C MET A 217 5.68 20.42 -2.01
N VAL A 218 5.85 20.06 -0.75
CA VAL A 218 6.02 18.68 -0.32
C VAL A 218 4.95 18.35 0.70
N VAL A 219 4.35 17.18 0.55
CA VAL A 219 3.42 16.57 1.49
C VAL A 219 3.86 15.13 1.69
N ASN A 220 4.17 14.77 2.93
CA ASN A 220 4.57 13.43 3.31
C ASN A 220 3.78 13.03 4.56
N GLN A 221 3.12 11.88 4.50
CA GLN A 221 2.44 11.32 5.67
C GLN A 221 3.44 10.55 6.53
N LEU A 222 3.68 11.02 7.75
CA LEU A 222 4.54 10.32 8.69
C LEU A 222 3.89 8.99 9.08
N LYS A 223 4.72 7.98 9.29
CA LYS A 223 4.30 6.64 9.71
C LYS A 223 4.59 6.47 11.20
N PRO A 224 3.72 5.76 11.95
CA PRO A 224 4.02 5.44 13.34
C PRO A 224 5.29 4.56 13.40
N PRO A 225 6.04 4.60 14.51
CA PRO A 225 7.22 3.77 14.67
C PRO A 225 6.82 2.30 14.61
N VAL A 226 7.69 1.50 14.01
CA VAL A 226 7.44 0.07 13.82
C VAL A 226 7.52 -0.63 15.17
N SER A 227 6.43 -1.26 15.58
CA SER A 227 6.27 -1.95 16.87
C SER A 227 6.86 -3.37 16.90
N VAL A 228 7.50 -3.82 15.82
CA VAL A 228 8.07 -5.17 15.73
C VAL A 228 9.39 -5.21 16.50
N ASP A 229 9.42 -6.09 17.49
CA ASP A 229 10.55 -6.35 18.38
C ASP A 229 11.63 -7.17 17.66
N GLU A 230 12.24 -6.63 16.61
CA GLU A 230 13.37 -7.31 15.99
C GLU A 230 14.42 -6.32 15.45
N LYS A 231 15.66 -6.56 15.88
CA LYS A 231 16.89 -6.05 15.28
C LYS A 231 17.09 -6.63 13.87
N ILE A 232 16.04 -6.64 13.02
CA ILE A 232 16.12 -7.07 11.63
C ILE A 232 16.80 -5.94 10.85
N PRO A 233 17.96 -6.20 10.24
CA PRO A 233 18.58 -5.21 9.39
C PRO A 233 17.67 -4.86 8.20
N ALA A 234 17.46 -3.58 7.93
CA ALA A 234 16.79 -3.12 6.72
C ALA A 234 17.83 -2.70 5.67
N ARG A 235 17.50 -2.91 4.39
CA ARG A 235 18.33 -2.52 3.26
C ARG A 235 17.49 -1.72 2.29
N PHE A 236 18.01 -0.59 1.86
CA PHE A 236 17.35 0.35 0.96
C PHE A 236 18.20 0.52 -0.28
N LEU A 237 17.60 0.33 -1.45
CA LEU A 237 18.26 0.52 -2.74
C LEU A 237 18.08 1.98 -3.16
N VAL A 238 19.18 2.63 -3.54
CA VAL A 238 19.21 4.05 -3.88
C VAL A 238 19.76 4.24 -5.29
N PRO A 239 18.90 4.15 -6.32
CA PRO A 239 19.22 4.56 -7.67
C PRO A 239 19.86 5.96 -7.74
N PRO A 240 20.95 6.15 -8.51
CA PRO A 240 21.62 7.46 -8.64
C PRO A 240 20.71 8.60 -9.08
N ILE A 241 19.65 8.27 -9.83
CA ILE A 241 18.70 9.25 -10.37
C ILE A 241 18.03 10.10 -9.26
N PHE A 242 17.84 9.56 -8.05
CA PHE A 242 17.23 10.28 -6.93
C PHE A 242 18.03 11.53 -6.51
N SER A 243 19.32 11.60 -6.84
CA SER A 243 20.17 12.78 -6.61
C SER A 243 20.14 13.30 -5.17
N ALA A 244 19.94 12.39 -4.21
CA ALA A 244 19.74 12.69 -2.79
C ALA A 244 20.89 13.54 -2.24
N LYS A 245 20.56 14.42 -1.28
CA LYS A 245 21.53 15.27 -0.56
C LYS A 245 21.63 14.93 0.91
N GLN A 246 20.50 14.57 1.52
CA GLN A 246 20.44 14.24 2.94
C GLN A 246 19.58 13.01 3.17
N LEU A 247 19.83 12.36 4.30
CA LEU A 247 19.01 11.29 4.82
C LEU A 247 18.25 11.81 6.02
N LEU A 248 16.94 11.60 5.99
CA LEU A 248 16.13 11.72 7.17
C LEU A 248 15.78 10.32 7.67
N VAL A 249 15.93 10.12 8.97
CA VAL A 249 15.63 8.84 9.57
C VAL A 249 14.73 9.03 10.78
N THR A 250 13.73 8.16 10.88
CA THR A 250 12.82 8.10 12.02
C THR A 250 12.80 6.69 12.61
N THR A 251 13.01 6.63 13.92
CA THR A 251 13.11 5.40 14.73
C THR A 251 12.61 5.70 16.15
N ASN A 252 12.39 4.70 17.00
CA ASN A 252 12.14 4.91 18.44
C ASN A 252 13.34 4.52 19.32
N GLN A 253 14.44 4.05 18.71
CA GLN A 253 15.62 3.54 19.41
C GLN A 253 16.91 3.89 18.65
N PRO A 254 18.06 4.03 19.35
CA PRO A 254 19.35 4.21 18.72
C PRO A 254 19.71 3.08 17.75
N PHE A 255 20.31 3.42 16.61
CA PHE A 255 20.60 2.47 15.55
C PHE A 255 21.83 2.87 14.73
N LYS A 256 22.31 1.97 13.89
CA LYS A 256 23.48 2.20 13.03
C LYS A 256 23.05 2.28 11.56
N VAL A 257 23.47 3.34 10.88
CA VAL A 257 23.31 3.52 9.42
C VAL A 257 24.64 3.27 8.74
N CYS A 258 24.65 2.45 7.69
CA CYS A 258 25.85 2.08 6.95
C CYS A 258 25.66 2.29 5.45
N GLN A 259 26.73 2.74 4.79
CA GLN A 259 26.83 2.70 3.34
C GLN A 259 27.20 1.27 2.92
N GLY A 260 26.39 0.65 2.06
CA GLY A 260 26.57 -0.76 1.70
C GLY A 260 26.14 -1.70 2.82
N LEU A 261 26.88 -2.79 3.03
CA LEU A 261 26.59 -3.77 4.10
C LEU A 261 27.16 -3.28 5.45
N CYS A 262 26.33 -3.33 6.49
CA CYS A 262 26.78 -2.98 7.84
C CYS A 262 27.81 -3.98 8.36
N ASN A 263 28.92 -3.46 8.89
CA ASN A 263 29.90 -4.20 9.68
C ASN A 263 30.25 -3.38 10.94
N ASN A 264 31.11 -3.91 11.83
CA ASN A 264 31.41 -3.24 13.10
C ASN A 264 32.16 -1.91 12.92
N SER A 265 32.93 -1.74 11.84
CA SER A 265 33.76 -0.55 11.58
C SER A 265 33.15 0.49 10.64
N ASN A 266 32.12 0.13 9.87
CA ASN A 266 31.48 0.98 8.87
C ASN A 266 30.04 1.30 9.31
N GLY A 267 29.80 2.54 9.71
CA GLY A 267 28.48 3.10 9.91
C GLY A 267 28.41 4.10 11.06
N ILE A 268 27.47 5.02 10.93
CA ILE A 268 27.20 6.11 11.86
C ILE A 268 26.22 5.62 12.90
N LEU A 269 26.56 5.77 14.17
CA LEU A 269 25.64 5.54 15.28
C LEU A 269 24.73 6.76 15.42
N VAL A 270 23.43 6.54 15.25
CA VAL A 270 22.38 7.54 15.37
C VAL A 270 21.75 7.35 16.74
N GLN A 271 21.92 8.33 17.62
CA GLN A 271 21.44 8.27 18.99
C GLN A 271 19.99 8.74 19.09
N ASN A 272 19.63 9.78 18.34
CA ASN A 272 18.31 10.39 18.40
C ASN A 272 17.48 10.03 17.18
N SER A 273 16.20 9.80 17.40
CA SER A 273 15.22 9.37 16.41
C SER A 273 14.92 10.36 15.29
N THR A 274 15.52 11.55 15.31
CA THR A 274 15.13 12.69 14.49
C THR A 274 16.30 13.32 13.74
N ASP A 275 17.48 12.72 13.82
CA ASP A 275 18.72 13.24 13.23
C ASP A 275 18.63 13.28 11.69
N ILE A 276 19.01 14.44 11.13
CA ILE A 276 19.26 14.58 9.69
C ILE A 276 20.73 14.28 9.45
N LEU A 277 21.00 13.25 8.66
CA LEU A 277 22.37 12.82 8.37
C LEU A 277 22.78 13.36 7.00
N PRO A 278 23.96 14.01 6.89
CA PRO A 278 24.52 14.30 5.58
C PRO A 278 24.80 12.98 4.87
N LEU A 279 24.58 12.93 3.56
CA LEU A 279 25.02 11.78 2.78
C LEU A 279 26.55 11.69 2.84
N PHE A 280 27.04 10.46 2.99
CA PHE A 280 28.48 10.18 3.05
C PHE A 280 29.20 10.85 1.86
N PRO A 281 30.40 11.45 2.04
CA PRO A 281 31.12 12.13 0.96
C PRO A 281 31.34 11.29 -0.32
N ASN A 282 31.33 9.96 -0.18
CA ASN A 282 31.47 8.98 -1.27
C ASN A 282 30.14 8.36 -1.74
N PHE A 283 29.01 9.03 -1.50
CA PHE A 283 27.68 8.50 -1.85
C PHE A 283 27.45 8.38 -3.36
N THR A 284 28.26 9.05 -4.19
CA THR A 284 28.20 8.98 -5.66
C THR A 284 28.32 7.55 -6.21
N ASN A 285 28.91 6.62 -5.44
CA ASN A 285 29.04 5.20 -5.80
C ASN A 285 28.17 4.25 -4.95
N ALA A 286 27.39 4.76 -3.99
CA ALA A 286 26.58 3.91 -3.10
C ALA A 286 25.23 3.58 -3.72
N SER A 287 25.00 2.31 -4.06
CA SER A 287 23.68 1.83 -4.48
C SER A 287 22.81 1.33 -3.33
N VAL A 288 23.34 1.25 -2.11
CA VAL A 288 22.66 0.65 -0.94
C VAL A 288 22.93 1.42 0.34
N ILE A 289 21.88 1.65 1.12
CA ILE A 289 21.93 2.05 2.52
C ILE A 289 21.42 0.88 3.35
N SER A 290 22.15 0.49 4.40
CA SER A 290 21.69 -0.52 5.35
C SER A 290 21.57 0.06 6.75
N THR A 291 20.64 -0.50 7.51
CA THR A 291 20.49 -0.25 8.93
C THR A 291 20.53 -1.56 9.70
N ASN A 292 21.00 -1.54 10.94
CA ASN A 292 21.07 -2.73 11.80
C ASN A 292 19.73 -3.12 12.43
N MET A 293 18.69 -2.30 12.24
CA MET A 293 17.31 -2.57 12.64
C MET A 293 16.34 -1.95 11.64
N HIS A 294 15.06 -2.28 11.74
CA HIS A 294 14.04 -1.72 10.87
C HIS A 294 13.77 -0.26 11.25
N VAL A 295 13.93 0.66 10.28
CA VAL A 295 13.69 2.10 10.45
C VAL A 295 12.89 2.65 9.28
N SER A 296 12.28 3.82 9.46
CA SER A 296 11.75 4.59 8.33
C SER A 296 12.83 5.55 7.86
N LEU A 297 13.15 5.49 6.57
CA LEU A 297 14.24 6.26 5.97
C LEU A 297 13.73 7.01 4.75
N GLN A 298 14.05 8.30 4.70
CA GLN A 298 13.57 9.24 3.70
C GLN A 298 14.77 9.93 3.02
N LEU A 299 14.75 10.01 1.69
CA LEU A 299 15.69 10.81 0.94
C LEU A 299 15.19 12.24 0.85
N ILE A 300 16.10 13.18 1.08
CA ILE A 300 15.84 14.61 0.93
C ILE A 300 16.70 15.14 -0.23
N SER A 301 16.02 15.75 -1.19
CA SER A 301 16.58 16.51 -2.31
C SER A 301 15.81 17.83 -2.46
N PRO A 302 16.34 18.86 -3.14
CA PRO A 302 15.54 20.01 -3.51
C PRO A 302 14.26 19.55 -4.24
N GLY A 303 13.11 19.88 -3.65
CA GLY A 303 11.77 19.57 -4.13
C GLY A 303 11.19 18.23 -3.68
N LEU A 304 11.96 17.37 -2.98
CA LEU A 304 11.58 15.98 -2.73
C LEU A 304 11.86 15.52 -1.31
N ILE A 305 10.84 14.93 -0.68
CA ILE A 305 10.98 14.04 0.48
C ILE A 305 10.41 12.68 0.07
N LEU A 306 11.30 11.72 -0.19
CA LEU A 306 10.94 10.41 -0.71
C LEU A 306 11.13 9.32 0.35
N ASP A 307 10.04 8.69 0.76
CA ASP A 307 10.08 7.47 1.57
C ASP A 307 10.78 6.34 0.80
N LEU A 308 11.81 5.73 1.39
CA LEU A 308 12.44 4.55 0.79
C LEU A 308 11.75 3.26 1.21
N ILE A 309 11.59 2.37 0.22
CA ILE A 309 11.04 1.04 0.40
C ILE A 309 12.20 0.10 0.76
N PRO A 310 12.21 -0.54 1.95
CA PRO A 310 13.21 -1.56 2.25
C PRO A 310 12.99 -2.78 1.35
N THR A 311 14.06 -3.50 1.00
CA THR A 311 13.99 -4.66 0.09
C THR A 311 13.09 -5.78 0.60
N SER A 312 12.86 -5.87 1.92
CA SER A 312 11.92 -6.81 2.54
C SER A 312 10.45 -6.47 2.25
N MET A 313 10.16 -5.22 1.88
CA MET A 313 8.82 -4.72 1.56
C MET A 313 8.58 -4.55 0.05
N PHE A 314 9.52 -5.00 -0.78
CA PHE A 314 9.28 -5.13 -2.22
C PHE A 314 8.08 -6.06 -2.44
N SER A 315 7.27 -5.77 -3.45
CA SER A 315 5.98 -6.44 -3.67
C SER A 315 5.90 -7.06 -5.07
N GLY A 316 4.94 -7.96 -5.28
CA GLY A 316 4.70 -8.62 -6.56
C GLY A 316 3.99 -7.72 -7.58
N CYS A 317 3.13 -6.82 -7.12
CA CYS A 317 2.44 -5.84 -7.96
C CYS A 317 2.27 -4.49 -7.27
N TYR A 318 2.36 -3.43 -8.08
CA TYR A 318 2.08 -2.05 -7.73
C TYR A 318 1.06 -1.42 -8.68
N LEU A 319 0.23 -0.55 -8.11
CA LEU A 319 -0.66 0.36 -8.83
C LEU A 319 0.04 1.71 -9.03
N LEU A 320 -0.04 2.25 -10.23
CA LEU A 320 0.62 3.50 -10.63
C LEU A 320 -0.41 4.62 -10.81
N GLY A 321 -0.17 5.82 -10.30
CA GLY A 321 -1.14 6.92 -10.29
C GLY A 321 -0.55 8.25 -10.75
N PHE A 322 -0.50 8.50 -12.06
CA PHE A 322 0.15 9.72 -12.61
C PHE A 322 -0.81 10.87 -12.88
N ASN A 323 -0.30 12.10 -12.86
CA ASN A 323 -1.06 13.34 -13.13
C ASN A 323 -0.39 14.25 -14.16
N SER A 324 0.79 13.87 -14.65
CA SER A 324 1.59 14.64 -15.60
C SER A 324 1.93 13.79 -16.82
N LEU A 325 2.04 14.43 -17.98
CA LEU A 325 2.50 13.81 -19.23
C LEU A 325 3.99 13.40 -19.18
N ARG A 326 4.75 13.90 -18.20
CA ARG A 326 6.16 13.55 -17.95
C ARG A 326 6.30 12.77 -16.65
N SER A 327 5.60 11.65 -16.57
CA SER A 327 5.65 10.74 -15.43
C SER A 327 6.19 9.37 -15.82
N GLY A 328 6.75 8.66 -14.86
CA GLY A 328 7.23 7.31 -15.07
C GLY A 328 7.32 6.51 -13.78
N ALA A 329 7.28 5.19 -13.92
CA ALA A 329 7.57 4.27 -12.85
C ALA A 329 9.08 4.01 -12.81
N LEU A 330 9.74 4.36 -11.71
CA LEU A 330 11.07 3.84 -11.43
C LEU A 330 10.93 2.45 -10.84
N VAL A 331 11.42 1.46 -11.56
CA VAL A 331 11.31 0.04 -11.22
C VAL A 331 12.67 -0.47 -10.81
N ILE A 332 12.72 -1.16 -9.67
CA ILE A 332 13.89 -1.88 -9.18
C ILE A 332 13.57 -3.36 -9.17
N ALA A 333 14.29 -4.15 -9.95
CA ALA A 333 14.08 -5.59 -10.11
C ALA A 333 15.41 -6.34 -9.97
N ASN A 334 15.35 -7.64 -9.70
CA ASN A 334 16.55 -8.48 -9.73
C ASN A 334 17.11 -8.50 -11.16
N THR A 335 18.41 -8.25 -11.33
CA THR A 335 19.08 -8.15 -12.63
C THR A 335 18.85 -9.39 -13.51
N SER A 336 18.74 -10.58 -12.89
CA SER A 336 18.48 -11.85 -13.59
C SER A 336 17.01 -12.08 -13.98
N ARG A 337 16.11 -11.15 -13.65
CA ARG A 337 14.65 -11.27 -13.78
C ARG A 337 14.00 -10.00 -14.33
N THR A 338 14.76 -9.11 -14.96
CA THR A 338 14.23 -7.84 -15.48
C THR A 338 13.27 -8.02 -16.65
N ASP A 339 13.46 -9.10 -17.42
CA ASP A 339 12.62 -9.53 -18.53
C ASP A 339 11.19 -9.94 -18.11
N GLY A 340 11.01 -10.33 -16.85
CA GLY A 340 9.71 -10.74 -16.31
C GLY A 340 8.81 -9.57 -15.88
N VAL A 341 9.30 -8.33 -15.87
CA VAL A 341 8.49 -7.18 -15.46
C VAL A 341 7.43 -6.87 -16.52
N LYS A 342 6.19 -6.65 -16.08
CA LYS A 342 5.03 -6.37 -16.92
C LYS A 342 4.33 -5.09 -16.52
N ILE A 343 3.77 -4.39 -17.49
CA ILE A 343 2.89 -3.23 -17.33
C ILE A 343 1.53 -3.51 -17.98
N ASN A 344 0.42 -3.36 -17.25
CA ASN A 344 -0.95 -3.60 -17.78
C ASN A 344 -1.08 -4.95 -18.55
N ASP A 345 -0.43 -5.99 -18.03
CA ASP A 345 -0.34 -7.35 -18.61
C ASP A 345 0.56 -7.53 -19.84
N GLN A 346 1.18 -6.46 -20.34
CA GLN A 346 2.16 -6.50 -21.42
C GLN A 346 3.60 -6.53 -20.88
N PRO A 347 4.54 -7.17 -21.59
CA PRO A 347 5.97 -7.00 -21.30
C PRO A 347 6.38 -5.53 -21.39
N LEU A 348 7.43 -5.15 -20.66
CA LEU A 348 8.03 -3.83 -20.88
C LEU A 348 8.55 -3.70 -22.33
N PRO A 349 8.50 -2.49 -22.91
CA PRO A 349 9.11 -2.20 -24.21
C PRO A 349 10.59 -2.60 -24.27
N SER A 350 11.06 -3.05 -25.44
CA SER A 350 12.42 -3.58 -25.61
C SER A 350 13.51 -2.51 -25.54
N ASP A 351 13.16 -1.24 -25.65
CA ASP A 351 14.04 -0.09 -25.57
C ASP A 351 14.31 0.38 -24.12
N ILE A 352 13.63 -0.22 -23.13
CA ILE A 352 13.84 0.09 -21.71
C ILE A 352 15.28 -0.26 -21.30
N LYS A 353 16.03 0.77 -20.91
CA LYS A 353 17.42 0.65 -20.46
C LYS A 353 17.48 0.35 -18.96
N TRP A 354 17.89 -0.87 -18.64
CA TRP A 354 18.17 -1.30 -17.27
C TRP A 354 19.59 -0.92 -16.85
N ASN A 355 19.71 -0.24 -15.71
CA ASN A 355 20.98 0.18 -15.12
C ASN A 355 21.27 -0.68 -13.89
N VAL A 356 22.44 -1.34 -13.87
CA VAL A 356 22.84 -2.20 -12.74
C VAL A 356 23.15 -1.34 -11.51
N LEU A 357 22.65 -1.75 -10.35
CA LEU A 357 23.04 -1.18 -9.06
C LEU A 357 24.28 -1.91 -8.56
N ASN A 358 25.45 -1.28 -8.72
CA ASN A 358 26.74 -1.86 -8.38
C ASN A 358 26.79 -2.37 -6.93
N GLY A 359 27.37 -3.56 -6.73
CA GLY A 359 27.42 -4.23 -5.43
C GLY A 359 26.10 -4.87 -4.98
N THR A 360 25.11 -4.98 -5.88
CA THR A 360 23.82 -5.61 -5.59
C THR A 360 23.41 -6.58 -6.69
N LYS A 361 22.38 -7.38 -6.42
CA LYS A 361 21.71 -8.24 -7.41
C LYS A 361 20.59 -7.55 -8.18
N TYR A 362 20.47 -6.23 -8.06
CA TYR A 362 19.35 -5.46 -8.58
C TYR A 362 19.79 -4.54 -9.71
N SER A 363 18.86 -4.28 -10.62
CA SER A 363 18.93 -3.24 -11.63
C SER A 363 17.72 -2.33 -11.49
N TRP A 364 17.82 -1.12 -12.02
CA TRP A 364 16.71 -0.18 -12.06
C TRP A 364 16.48 0.35 -13.47
N ALA A 365 15.24 0.70 -13.78
CA ALA A 365 14.86 1.35 -15.03
C ALA A 365 13.76 2.38 -14.76
N LEU A 366 13.71 3.42 -15.59
CA LEU A 366 12.59 4.35 -15.63
C LEU A 366 11.68 3.93 -16.80
N VAL A 367 10.42 3.63 -16.48
CA VAL A 367 9.39 3.25 -17.45
C VAL A 367 8.42 4.41 -17.55
N GLU A 368 8.46 5.15 -18.65
CA GLU A 368 7.54 6.27 -18.89
C GLU A 368 6.11 5.75 -19.06
N ALA A 369 5.16 6.38 -18.36
CA ALA A 369 3.76 5.98 -18.38
C ALA A 369 2.86 7.19 -18.14
N GLN A 370 1.85 7.36 -19.00
CA GLN A 370 0.95 8.52 -18.98
C GLN A 370 -0.30 8.27 -18.13
N GLU A 371 -0.75 7.01 -18.06
CA GLU A 371 -2.00 6.66 -17.39
C GLU A 371 -1.79 5.67 -16.25
N ILE A 372 -2.82 5.58 -15.42
CA ILE A 372 -2.87 4.65 -14.30
C ILE A 372 -2.93 3.25 -14.87
N GLY A 373 -2.13 2.37 -14.30
CA GLY A 373 -2.05 0.99 -14.72
C GLY A 373 -1.56 0.15 -13.57
N THR A 374 -0.96 -0.98 -13.88
CA THR A 374 -0.27 -1.81 -12.91
C THR A 374 1.10 -2.16 -13.41
N ILE A 375 2.04 -2.32 -12.50
CA ILE A 375 3.35 -2.88 -12.79
C ILE A 375 3.66 -4.01 -11.84
N TRP A 376 4.00 -5.17 -12.40
CA TRP A 376 4.09 -6.40 -11.63
C TRP A 376 5.10 -7.36 -12.23
N HIS A 377 5.43 -8.40 -11.47
CA HIS A 377 6.35 -9.45 -11.90
C HIS A 377 5.82 -10.82 -11.46
N PRO A 378 5.85 -11.87 -12.31
CA PRO A 378 5.18 -13.14 -12.05
C PRO A 378 5.82 -14.03 -10.97
N THR A 379 7.12 -13.87 -10.72
CA THR A 379 7.88 -14.79 -9.84
C THR A 379 8.87 -14.12 -8.87
N SER A 380 8.99 -12.79 -8.87
CA SER A 380 9.99 -12.04 -8.11
C SER A 380 9.37 -10.76 -7.58
N LYS A 381 9.78 -10.33 -6.40
CA LYS A 381 9.37 -9.05 -5.81
C LYS A 381 10.17 -7.91 -6.46
N ILE A 382 9.52 -6.78 -6.68
CA ILE A 382 10.09 -5.56 -7.26
C ILE A 382 9.84 -4.37 -6.32
N GLY A 383 10.64 -3.32 -6.44
CA GLY A 383 10.41 -2.03 -5.78
C GLY A 383 10.00 -1.02 -6.83
N VAL A 384 8.96 -0.22 -6.56
CA VAL A 384 8.41 0.70 -7.55
C VAL A 384 8.14 2.05 -6.92
N TYR A 385 8.64 3.11 -7.56
CA TYR A 385 8.36 4.49 -7.22
C TYR A 385 7.65 5.18 -8.38
N MET A 386 6.64 5.98 -8.08
CA MET A 386 6.02 6.89 -9.04
C MET A 386 6.86 8.15 -9.07
N ILE A 387 7.42 8.46 -10.25
CA ILE A 387 8.30 9.60 -10.46
C ILE A 387 7.65 10.57 -11.45
N GLU A 388 7.68 11.85 -11.11
CA GLU A 388 7.35 12.94 -12.03
C GLU A 388 8.61 13.77 -12.31
N LEU A 389 8.88 14.03 -13.59
CA LEU A 389 10.07 14.75 -14.06
C LEU A 389 9.70 16.17 -14.49
N LEU A 390 10.36 17.15 -13.89
CA LEU A 390 10.26 18.54 -14.33
C LEU A 390 11.27 18.87 -15.44
N GLU A 391 11.01 19.95 -16.16
CA GLU A 391 11.94 20.54 -17.15
C GLU A 391 13.32 20.88 -16.56
N SER A 392 13.41 21.11 -15.25
CA SER A 392 14.66 21.35 -14.54
C SER A 392 15.45 20.08 -14.21
N ASN A 393 15.02 18.89 -14.67
CA ASN A 393 15.53 17.57 -14.27
C ASN A 393 15.41 17.25 -12.77
N ASN A 394 14.65 18.05 -12.01
CA ASN A 394 14.28 17.68 -10.63
C ASN A 394 13.23 16.57 -10.67
N ILE A 395 13.36 15.63 -9.74
CA ILE A 395 12.49 14.46 -9.60
C ILE A 395 11.57 14.64 -8.41
N TYR A 396 10.30 14.34 -8.64
CA TYR A 396 9.24 14.33 -7.64
C TYR A 396 8.65 12.93 -7.58
N GLY A 397 8.02 12.58 -6.47
CA GLY A 397 7.39 11.28 -6.41
C GLY A 397 7.11 10.73 -5.04
N SER A 398 6.62 9.50 -5.07
CA SER A 398 6.34 8.68 -3.89
C SER A 398 6.49 7.20 -4.23
N PRO A 399 6.61 6.31 -3.23
CA PRO A 399 6.40 4.89 -3.43
C PRO A 399 5.07 4.61 -4.14
N ALA A 400 5.07 3.71 -5.11
CA ALA A 400 3.83 3.23 -5.71
C ALA A 400 3.00 2.42 -4.70
N VAL A 401 1.70 2.30 -4.94
CA VAL A 401 0.78 1.57 -4.04
C VAL A 401 0.94 0.08 -4.27
N ALA A 402 1.41 -0.67 -3.27
CA ALA A 402 1.50 -2.13 -3.36
C ALA A 402 0.11 -2.77 -3.29
N ILE A 403 -0.21 -3.65 -4.24
CA ILE A 403 -1.50 -4.37 -4.30
C ILE A 403 -1.41 -5.75 -3.64
N ASN A 404 -0.36 -6.52 -3.96
CA ASN A 404 -0.04 -7.78 -3.33
C ASN A 404 1.47 -7.93 -3.13
N MET A 405 1.84 -8.37 -1.93
CA MET A 405 3.25 -8.56 -1.54
C MET A 405 3.90 -9.71 -2.29
N ASP A 406 3.19 -10.83 -2.46
CA ASP A 406 3.74 -12.02 -3.10
C ASP A 406 3.45 -12.03 -4.60
N PRO A 407 4.47 -12.29 -5.45
CA PRO A 407 4.30 -12.42 -6.90
C PRO A 407 3.26 -13.48 -7.27
N ASP A 408 2.43 -13.19 -8.26
CA ASP A 408 1.47 -14.14 -8.84
C ASP A 408 1.67 -14.20 -10.36
N ARG A 409 1.59 -15.40 -10.93
CA ARG A 409 1.88 -15.63 -12.36
C ARG A 409 0.86 -14.98 -13.29
N ASN A 410 -0.35 -14.74 -12.80
CA ASN A 410 -1.47 -14.26 -13.60
C ASN A 410 -1.76 -12.76 -13.41
N GLY A 411 -1.04 -12.06 -12.52
CA GLY A 411 -1.13 -10.60 -12.39
C GLY A 411 -1.20 -10.09 -10.96
N CYS A 412 -1.90 -8.97 -10.82
CA CYS A 412 -2.08 -8.28 -9.54
C CYS A 412 -3.22 -8.91 -8.74
N LEU A 413 -2.88 -9.90 -7.90
CA LEU A 413 -3.85 -10.64 -7.09
C LEU A 413 -4.45 -9.75 -6.00
N VAL A 414 -5.76 -9.53 -6.02
CA VAL A 414 -6.46 -8.77 -4.97
C VAL A 414 -7.08 -9.71 -3.95
N THR A 415 -7.80 -10.73 -4.42
CA THR A 415 -8.39 -11.77 -3.58
C THR A 415 -7.67 -13.08 -3.88
N PRO A 416 -6.99 -13.70 -2.89
CA PRO A 416 -6.38 -15.00 -3.10
C PRO A 416 -7.44 -16.09 -3.28
N GLU A 417 -7.06 -17.16 -3.97
CA GLU A 417 -7.86 -18.38 -3.97
C GLU A 417 -7.93 -18.94 -2.54
N MET A 418 -9.11 -19.34 -2.09
CA MET A 418 -9.29 -19.91 -0.75
C MET A 418 -10.44 -20.91 -0.70
N PHE A 419 -10.26 -21.96 0.10
CA PHE A 419 -11.35 -22.86 0.47
C PHE A 419 -11.95 -22.45 1.81
N VAL A 420 -13.28 -22.42 1.88
CA VAL A 420 -14.02 -21.99 3.08
C VAL A 420 -15.07 -23.06 3.42
N LEU A 421 -15.12 -23.45 4.69
CA LEU A 421 -16.12 -24.38 5.20
C LEU A 421 -17.36 -23.60 5.63
N GLY A 422 -18.53 -23.93 5.09
CA GLY A 422 -19.78 -23.32 5.56
C GLY A 422 -20.12 -23.76 6.97
N LYS A 423 -20.93 -22.95 7.64
CA LYS A 423 -21.23 -23.11 9.07
C LYS A 423 -22.09 -24.33 9.35
N ASP A 424 -23.15 -24.50 8.56
CA ASP A 424 -24.22 -25.47 8.82
C ASP A 424 -24.15 -26.69 7.90
N GLU A 425 -24.63 -27.83 8.42
CA GLU A 425 -24.78 -29.04 7.62
C GLU A 425 -26.05 -28.99 6.76
N MET A 426 -25.92 -29.32 5.50
CA MET A 426 -27.02 -29.27 4.53
C MET A 426 -26.86 -30.35 3.46
N SER A 427 -27.87 -30.50 2.59
CA SER A 427 -27.79 -31.42 1.44
C SER A 427 -26.81 -30.88 0.39
N TRP A 428 -26.33 -31.74 -0.50
CA TRP A 428 -25.40 -31.33 -1.55
C TRP A 428 -25.95 -30.19 -2.43
N PHE A 429 -27.24 -30.23 -2.75
CA PHE A 429 -27.90 -29.17 -3.53
C PHE A 429 -27.94 -27.84 -2.77
N MET A 430 -28.30 -27.87 -1.48
CA MET A 430 -28.30 -26.67 -0.65
C MET A 430 -26.88 -26.14 -0.44
N SER A 431 -25.89 -27.03 -0.30
CA SER A 431 -24.47 -26.67 -0.23
C SER A 431 -23.98 -25.94 -1.46
N ARG A 432 -24.43 -26.35 -2.65
CA ARG A 432 -24.13 -25.64 -3.88
C ARG A 432 -24.69 -24.22 -3.85
N ASN A 433 -25.97 -24.07 -3.51
CA ASN A 433 -26.60 -22.75 -3.47
C ASN A 433 -25.97 -21.86 -2.40
N TYR A 434 -25.66 -22.43 -1.23
CA TYR A 434 -24.93 -21.72 -0.18
C TYR A 434 -23.59 -21.18 -0.67
N CYS A 435 -22.79 -22.00 -1.37
CA CYS A 435 -21.51 -21.52 -1.92
C CYS A 435 -21.68 -20.50 -3.05
N LEU A 436 -22.76 -20.54 -3.82
CA LEU A 436 -23.06 -19.51 -4.82
C LEU A 436 -23.45 -18.17 -4.20
N GLU A 437 -24.08 -18.19 -3.03
CA GLU A 437 -24.50 -16.98 -2.30
C GLU A 437 -23.39 -16.39 -1.42
N ASN A 438 -22.49 -17.22 -0.91
CA ASN A 438 -21.51 -16.83 0.12
C ASN A 438 -20.04 -16.94 -0.34
N ALA A 439 -19.79 -17.51 -1.51
CA ALA A 439 -18.48 -17.73 -2.11
C ALA A 439 -18.65 -17.65 -3.66
N ASP A 440 -17.79 -18.32 -4.43
CA ASP A 440 -17.98 -18.40 -5.88
C ASP A 440 -18.57 -19.76 -6.31
N GLN A 441 -18.14 -20.89 -5.73
CA GLN A 441 -18.67 -22.23 -6.08
C GLN A 441 -18.37 -23.31 -5.02
N LEU A 442 -18.88 -24.52 -5.22
CA LEU A 442 -18.44 -25.69 -4.47
C LEU A 442 -17.00 -26.07 -4.83
N ALA A 443 -16.28 -26.63 -3.86
CA ALA A 443 -14.89 -27.03 -4.03
C ALA A 443 -14.71 -28.02 -5.18
N ARG A 444 -13.70 -27.74 -6.00
CA ARG A 444 -13.30 -28.53 -7.15
C ARG A 444 -11.81 -28.79 -7.10
N PHE A 445 -11.39 -30.00 -7.46
CA PHE A 445 -9.98 -30.39 -7.44
C PHE A 445 -9.55 -30.86 -8.83
N VAL A 446 -8.56 -30.18 -9.40
CA VAL A 446 -7.98 -30.53 -10.71
C VAL A 446 -6.67 -31.30 -10.59
N ALA A 447 -6.01 -31.18 -9.43
CA ALA A 447 -4.73 -31.78 -9.15
C ALA A 447 -4.53 -31.92 -7.64
N LYS A 448 -3.52 -32.68 -7.24
CA LYS A 448 -3.16 -32.88 -5.84
C LYS A 448 -2.85 -31.55 -5.13
N ASP A 449 -2.18 -30.61 -5.80
CA ASP A 449 -1.87 -29.28 -5.26
C ASP A 449 -3.12 -28.51 -4.80
N THR A 450 -4.23 -28.58 -5.55
CA THR A 450 -5.49 -27.91 -5.14
C THR A 450 -6.12 -28.53 -3.90
N LEU A 451 -5.96 -29.85 -3.73
CA LEU A 451 -6.40 -30.56 -2.54
C LEU A 451 -5.53 -30.19 -1.33
N ASP A 452 -4.21 -30.09 -1.52
CA ASP A 452 -3.27 -29.75 -0.45
C ASP A 452 -3.45 -28.29 0.00
N LYS A 453 -3.79 -27.37 -0.92
CA LYS A 453 -4.24 -26.00 -0.56
C LYS A 453 -5.48 -26.02 0.32
N MET A 454 -6.52 -26.77 -0.07
CA MET A 454 -7.72 -26.92 0.76
C MET A 454 -7.38 -27.50 2.13
N ALA A 455 -6.56 -28.55 2.20
CA ALA A 455 -6.10 -29.13 3.45
C ALA A 455 -5.42 -28.10 4.37
N SER A 456 -4.58 -27.22 3.80
CA SER A 456 -3.96 -26.13 4.54
C SER A 456 -4.98 -25.11 5.08
N ASN A 457 -6.01 -24.76 4.30
CA ASN A 457 -7.09 -23.88 4.76
C ASN A 457 -7.96 -24.51 5.86
N MET A 458 -8.03 -25.84 5.92
CA MET A 458 -8.88 -26.59 6.85
C MET A 458 -8.14 -27.13 8.08
N THR A 459 -6.84 -26.82 8.24
CA THR A 459 -5.98 -27.44 9.28
C THR A 459 -6.48 -27.21 10.71
N HIS A 460 -7.18 -26.10 10.97
CA HIS A 460 -7.73 -25.75 12.29
C HIS A 460 -9.22 -26.05 12.44
N GLN A 461 -9.84 -26.73 11.46
CA GLN A 461 -11.25 -27.09 11.54
C GLN A 461 -11.42 -28.41 12.30
N GLU A 462 -12.51 -28.51 13.06
CA GLU A 462 -12.90 -29.77 13.70
C GLU A 462 -13.15 -30.86 12.64
N PRO A 463 -12.68 -32.10 12.87
CA PRO A 463 -12.87 -33.20 11.94
C PRO A 463 -14.35 -33.38 11.56
N THR A 464 -14.64 -33.27 10.27
CA THR A 464 -16.00 -33.40 9.74
C THR A 464 -15.98 -33.88 8.29
N GLU A 465 -17.12 -33.91 7.63
CA GLU A 465 -17.24 -34.21 6.21
C GLU A 465 -17.79 -33.01 5.46
N GLY A 466 -17.22 -32.77 4.28
CA GLY A 466 -17.50 -31.62 3.46
C GLY A 466 -18.05 -32.01 2.09
N TRP A 467 -19.13 -31.36 1.64
CA TRP A 467 -19.61 -31.50 0.27
C TRP A 467 -18.66 -30.82 -0.72
N ILE A 468 -18.38 -31.51 -1.83
CA ILE A 468 -17.55 -31.00 -2.95
C ILE A 468 -18.37 -31.03 -4.25
N GLY A 469 -17.95 -30.30 -5.28
CA GLY A 469 -18.70 -30.11 -6.53
C GLY A 469 -18.82 -31.36 -7.43
N LEU A 470 -18.26 -32.49 -7.03
CA LEU A 470 -18.23 -33.72 -7.82
C LEU A 470 -19.55 -34.49 -7.68
N ARG A 471 -20.19 -34.77 -8.82
CA ARG A 471 -21.49 -35.44 -8.89
C ARG A 471 -21.48 -36.53 -9.96
N ARG A 472 -22.27 -37.57 -9.74
CA ARG A 472 -22.48 -38.66 -10.69
C ARG A 472 -23.73 -38.41 -11.54
N GLY A 473 -23.62 -38.61 -12.85
CA GLY A 473 -24.74 -38.52 -13.80
C GLY A 473 -25.78 -39.61 -13.53
N LEU A 474 -27.06 -39.26 -13.59
CA LEU A 474 -28.16 -40.21 -13.35
C LEU A 474 -28.24 -41.30 -14.43
N TYR A 475 -27.94 -40.94 -15.68
CA TYR A 475 -28.08 -41.84 -16.83
C TYR A 475 -26.78 -42.55 -17.21
N THR A 476 -25.65 -41.84 -17.14
CA THR A 476 -24.34 -42.38 -17.56
C THR A 476 -23.60 -43.07 -16.42
N ALA A 477 -23.98 -42.83 -15.16
CA ALA A 477 -23.23 -43.20 -13.96
C ALA A 477 -21.77 -42.67 -13.91
N GLU A 478 -21.41 -41.77 -14.82
CA GLU A 478 -20.08 -41.14 -14.87
C GLU A 478 -20.01 -39.96 -13.89
N TRP A 479 -18.82 -39.75 -13.32
CA TRP A 479 -18.56 -38.59 -12.48
C TRP A 479 -18.24 -37.36 -13.33
N TYR A 480 -18.79 -36.22 -12.93
CA TYR A 480 -18.52 -34.93 -13.53
C TYR A 480 -18.48 -33.85 -12.46
N TRP A 481 -17.71 -32.81 -12.70
CA TRP A 481 -17.75 -31.62 -11.87
C TRP A 481 -18.96 -30.76 -12.26
N LYS A 482 -19.85 -30.49 -11.30
CA LYS A 482 -20.93 -29.53 -11.52
C LYS A 482 -20.34 -28.13 -11.34
N ASN A 483 -20.10 -27.48 -12.48
CA ASN A 483 -19.47 -26.15 -12.53
C ASN A 483 -20.50 -25.05 -12.75
N GLU A 484 -20.19 -23.87 -12.20
CA GLU A 484 -20.85 -22.59 -12.47
C GLU A 484 -20.03 -21.71 -13.43
N ASP A 485 -18.76 -22.08 -13.64
CA ASP A 485 -17.83 -21.46 -14.58
C ASP A 485 -17.80 -22.19 -15.93
N ASN A 486 -17.22 -21.56 -16.96
CA ASN A 486 -16.97 -22.14 -18.30
C ASN A 486 -15.91 -23.28 -18.33
N PHE A 487 -15.53 -23.84 -17.17
CA PHE A 487 -14.52 -24.89 -17.10
C PHE A 487 -15.07 -26.28 -17.49
N PRO A 488 -14.23 -27.17 -18.04
CA PRO A 488 -14.64 -28.53 -18.39
C PRO A 488 -15.23 -29.26 -17.18
N SER A 489 -16.35 -29.94 -17.40
CA SER A 489 -16.96 -30.84 -16.40
C SER A 489 -16.21 -32.17 -16.25
N THR A 490 -15.14 -32.37 -17.02
CA THR A 490 -14.34 -33.60 -17.07
C THR A 490 -13.56 -33.83 -15.77
N VAL A 491 -13.51 -35.09 -15.34
CA VAL A 491 -12.80 -35.50 -14.13
C VAL A 491 -11.43 -36.04 -14.50
N ASN A 492 -10.40 -35.20 -14.35
CA ASN A 492 -9.02 -35.57 -14.69
C ASN A 492 -8.20 -36.02 -13.46
N PHE A 493 -8.73 -35.80 -12.26
CA PHE A 493 -8.08 -36.14 -10.99
C PHE A 493 -9.13 -36.66 -10.02
N THR A 494 -8.80 -37.75 -9.32
CA THR A 494 -9.61 -38.29 -8.23
C THR A 494 -8.73 -38.68 -7.04
N TYR A 495 -9.29 -38.59 -5.84
CA TYR A 495 -8.59 -38.92 -4.61
C TYR A 495 -9.51 -39.66 -3.62
N TRP A 496 -10.07 -40.78 -4.10
CA TRP A 496 -11.00 -41.61 -3.35
C TRP A 496 -10.33 -42.34 -2.17
N GLU A 497 -11.08 -42.54 -1.09
CA GLU A 497 -10.74 -43.46 0.00
C GLU A 497 -10.79 -44.91 -0.51
N ASP A 498 -10.06 -45.82 0.14
CA ASP A 498 -10.07 -47.23 -0.22
C ASP A 498 -11.50 -47.79 -0.23
N GLY A 499 -11.90 -48.41 -1.34
CA GLY A 499 -13.25 -48.94 -1.55
C GLY A 499 -14.30 -47.92 -2.01
N GLN A 500 -13.91 -46.66 -2.25
CA GLN A 500 -14.74 -45.63 -2.87
C GLN A 500 -14.38 -45.42 -4.36
N PRO A 501 -15.30 -44.93 -5.18
CA PRO A 501 -16.69 -44.63 -4.85
C PRO A 501 -17.59 -45.88 -4.86
N GLU A 502 -18.64 -45.89 -4.04
CA GLU A 502 -19.64 -46.95 -4.04
C GLU A 502 -20.48 -46.98 -5.34
N LYS A 503 -21.28 -48.05 -5.49
CA LYS A 503 -22.21 -48.22 -6.62
C LYS A 503 -23.25 -47.07 -6.69
N PRO A 504 -23.77 -46.73 -7.88
CA PRO A 504 -24.64 -45.57 -8.08
C PRO A 504 -25.87 -45.50 -7.16
N GLU A 505 -26.42 -46.65 -6.76
CA GLU A 505 -27.59 -46.72 -5.88
C GLU A 505 -27.30 -46.24 -4.45
N LYS A 506 -26.02 -46.22 -4.07
CA LYS A 506 -25.56 -45.84 -2.72
C LYS A 506 -25.11 -44.38 -2.62
N GLY A 507 -24.65 -43.79 -3.71
CA GLY A 507 -24.16 -42.41 -3.69
C GLY A 507 -24.01 -41.80 -5.08
N LEU A 508 -24.61 -40.62 -5.25
CA LEU A 508 -24.52 -39.82 -6.48
C LEU A 508 -23.75 -38.52 -6.29
N CYS A 509 -23.37 -38.19 -5.06
CA CYS A 509 -22.61 -36.99 -4.73
C CYS A 509 -21.32 -37.39 -4.01
N ALA A 510 -20.27 -36.58 -4.13
CA ALA A 510 -19.02 -36.83 -3.42
C ALA A 510 -18.85 -35.88 -2.24
N SER A 511 -18.26 -36.38 -1.18
CA SER A 511 -17.80 -35.59 -0.03
C SER A 511 -16.34 -35.86 0.26
N VAL A 512 -15.64 -34.86 0.77
CA VAL A 512 -14.26 -34.98 1.27
C VAL A 512 -14.28 -35.16 2.78
N SER A 513 -13.41 -36.02 3.32
CA SER A 513 -13.15 -36.04 4.75
C SER A 513 -12.27 -34.84 5.12
N LEU A 514 -12.69 -34.04 6.09
CA LEU A 514 -11.89 -32.93 6.63
C LEU A 514 -11.13 -33.36 7.90
N ASP A 515 -10.88 -34.66 8.04
CA ASP A 515 -10.01 -35.21 9.08
C ASP A 515 -8.58 -35.37 8.53
N PRO A 516 -7.57 -34.68 9.10
CA PRO A 516 -6.17 -34.84 8.72
C PRO A 516 -5.71 -36.30 8.75
N LYS A 517 -6.24 -37.15 9.66
CA LYS A 517 -5.90 -38.58 9.74
C LYS A 517 -6.37 -39.36 8.52
N LYS A 518 -7.46 -38.93 7.89
CA LYS A 518 -8.00 -39.50 6.65
C LYS A 518 -7.42 -38.86 5.38
N LYS A 519 -6.38 -38.02 5.51
CA LYS A 519 -5.61 -37.42 4.41
C LYS A 519 -6.47 -36.70 3.37
N PHE A 520 -7.64 -36.20 3.75
CA PHE A 520 -8.57 -35.52 2.85
C PHE A 520 -9.06 -36.36 1.66
N MET A 521 -9.21 -37.67 1.86
CA MET A 521 -9.76 -38.59 0.86
C MET A 521 -11.26 -38.39 0.66
N TRP A 522 -11.73 -38.73 -0.54
CA TRP A 522 -13.11 -38.53 -0.97
C TRP A 522 -13.92 -39.80 -0.81
N LYS A 523 -15.22 -39.65 -0.63
CA LYS A 523 -16.17 -40.76 -0.62
C LYS A 523 -17.46 -40.37 -1.33
N SER A 524 -18.12 -41.35 -1.91
CA SER A 524 -19.48 -41.20 -2.43
C SER A 524 -20.48 -41.18 -1.28
N ALA A 525 -21.56 -40.43 -1.45
CA ALA A 525 -22.61 -40.29 -0.46
C ALA A 525 -23.96 -39.96 -1.13
N ARG A 526 -25.05 -40.23 -0.39
CA ARG A 526 -26.40 -39.82 -0.79
C ARG A 526 -26.46 -38.29 -0.76
N CYS A 527 -26.89 -37.66 -1.85
CA CYS A 527 -26.92 -36.20 -1.98
C CYS A 527 -27.78 -35.50 -0.91
N CYS A 528 -28.75 -36.21 -0.31
CA CYS A 528 -29.61 -35.69 0.76
C CYS A 528 -28.98 -35.80 2.16
N SER A 529 -27.82 -36.44 2.31
CA SER A 529 -27.11 -36.48 3.59
C SER A 529 -26.73 -35.06 4.03
N LYS A 530 -26.72 -34.83 5.34
CA LYS A 530 -26.30 -33.56 5.91
C LYS A 530 -24.78 -33.55 6.09
N LYS A 531 -24.12 -32.58 5.46
CA LYS A 531 -22.68 -32.31 5.57
C LYS A 531 -22.45 -30.82 5.35
N LYS A 532 -21.33 -30.29 5.82
CA LYS A 532 -20.99 -28.88 5.61
C LYS A 532 -20.57 -28.63 4.16
N PRO A 533 -20.88 -27.49 3.55
CA PRO A 533 -20.39 -27.17 2.22
C PRO A 533 -18.91 -26.81 2.27
N VAL A 534 -18.08 -27.38 1.41
CA VAL A 534 -16.74 -26.85 1.14
C VAL A 534 -16.85 -25.94 -0.05
N CYS A 535 -16.78 -24.64 0.19
CA CYS A 535 -16.83 -23.63 -0.85
C CYS A 535 -15.42 -23.27 -1.33
N TYR A 536 -15.35 -22.73 -2.54
CA TYR A 536 -14.13 -22.26 -3.17
C TYR A 536 -14.34 -20.83 -3.67
N ASN A 537 -13.43 -19.95 -3.25
CA ASN A 537 -13.29 -18.60 -3.77
C ASN A 537 -12.21 -18.63 -4.84
N THR A 538 -12.59 -18.21 -6.04
CA THR A 538 -11.70 -18.01 -7.17
C THR A 538 -10.76 -16.84 -6.92
N PRO A 539 -9.50 -16.91 -7.38
CA PRO A 539 -8.59 -15.79 -7.28
C PRO A 539 -9.12 -14.62 -8.15
N LYS A 540 -9.12 -13.42 -7.58
CA LYS A 540 -9.57 -12.20 -8.27
C LYS A 540 -8.38 -11.29 -8.49
N TYR A 541 -8.18 -10.88 -9.74
CA TYR A 541 -7.09 -10.01 -10.16
C TYR A 541 -7.60 -8.60 -10.41
N LEU A 542 -6.73 -7.62 -10.18
CA LEU A 542 -7.02 -6.23 -10.50
C LEU A 542 -6.99 -6.06 -12.02
N THR A 543 -8.15 -5.79 -12.61
CA THR A 543 -8.27 -5.42 -14.03
C THR A 543 -8.49 -3.93 -14.12
N TYR A 544 -7.56 -3.21 -14.74
CA TYR A 544 -7.71 -1.78 -14.93
C TYR A 544 -8.85 -1.48 -15.93
N ARG A 545 -9.75 -0.54 -15.59
CA ARG A 545 -10.80 -0.04 -16.48
C ARG A 545 -10.88 1.48 -16.34
N ASP A 546 -11.21 2.15 -17.46
CA ASP A 546 -11.14 3.61 -17.64
C ASP A 546 -11.70 4.44 -16.46
N THR A 547 -11.13 5.64 -16.31
CA THR A 547 -11.43 6.62 -15.26
C THR A 547 -12.87 7.11 -15.30
N ALA A 548 -13.56 7.06 -14.15
CA ALA A 548 -14.78 7.82 -13.93
C ALA A 548 -14.41 9.16 -13.26
N ILE A 549 -14.59 10.26 -13.98
CA ILE A 549 -14.44 11.61 -13.43
C ILE A 549 -15.77 11.98 -12.78
N LEU A 550 -15.76 12.32 -11.48
CA LEU A 550 -16.94 12.70 -10.70
C LEU A 550 -16.85 14.15 -10.24
#